data_AF-A0A3A0DIV3-F1
#
_entry.id   AF-A0A3A0DIV3-F1
#
_cell.length_a   1.000
_cell.length_b   1.000
_cell.length_c   1.000
_cell.angle_alpha   90.00
_cell.angle_beta   90.00
_cell.angle_gamma   90.00
#
_symmetry.space_group_name_H-M   'P 1'
#
loop_
_entity.id
_entity.type
_entity.pdbx_description
1 polymer ?
#
loop_
_entity_poly.entity_id
_entity_poly.type
_entity_poly.pdbx_seq_one_letter_code
_entity_poly.pdbx_strand_id
1 'polypeptide(L)'
;MASNDNPTAGQAQSQYRSEQQTKRDPAQPMPEELWIRFWGVRGSYPVPGPNTVKYGGNTSCVEIRNAFHRIILDAGTGLIGLGDLLMSEYQRALKATPSAVHEPLTITVLLSHTHHDHIQALPFFLPAYSSKTRLYVYGPQLLGEDLRDSISLTMTARYCPVRLEELNAQKSIENLADSDRLLYRNSDKAPKIYDAHEELPAAQTGDLLVSILRSYAHPKDGVFIFKITNNGKRVVYATDIEGYTGGDSRLIEFARGADVLIHDAQYTQEQYSNPHFPTQGFGHSTIDMACEVAQKAKVGKLILFHHNPRHTDEDMDHIEEYARTLFKHAFAAREGMEIHLSP
;
A
#
# COMPACT_ATOMS: atom_id res chain seq x y z
N MET A 1 -50.21 44.76 -14.56
CA MET A 1 -49.82 44.02 -15.79
C MET A 1 -48.72 43.06 -15.38
N ALA A 2 -49.05 41.78 -15.28
CA ALA A 2 -48.08 40.74 -14.94
C ALA A 2 -47.34 40.35 -16.23
N SER A 3 -46.01 40.53 -16.24
CA SER A 3 -45.14 40.00 -17.28
C SER A 3 -44.66 38.60 -16.86
N ASN A 4 -45.16 37.60 -17.57
CA ASN A 4 -44.63 36.23 -17.57
C ASN A 4 -43.30 36.21 -18.32
N ASP A 5 -42.21 35.87 -17.63
CA ASP A 5 -40.98 35.41 -18.27
C ASP A 5 -40.82 33.91 -17.97
N ASN A 6 -41.10 33.09 -18.98
CA ASN A 6 -40.74 31.67 -19.00
C ASN A 6 -39.27 31.55 -19.45
N PRO A 7 -38.44 30.75 -18.76
CA PRO A 7 -37.04 30.58 -19.15
C PRO A 7 -36.94 29.82 -20.48
N THR A 8 -36.13 30.38 -21.38
CA THR A 8 -35.79 29.81 -22.70
C THR A 8 -35.15 28.41 -22.59
N ALA A 9 -35.40 27.56 -23.58
CA ALA A 9 -34.97 26.15 -23.66
C ALA A 9 -33.45 25.90 -23.45
N GLY A 10 -32.60 26.92 -23.60
CA GLY A 10 -31.16 26.83 -23.28
C GLY A 10 -30.85 26.80 -21.78
N GLN A 11 -31.69 27.40 -20.93
CA GLN A 11 -31.53 27.38 -19.47
C GLN A 11 -32.00 26.04 -18.87
N ALA A 12 -32.99 25.39 -19.47
CA ALA A 12 -33.43 24.06 -19.08
C ALA A 12 -32.37 22.98 -19.40
N GLN A 13 -31.65 23.08 -20.52
CA GLN A 13 -30.55 22.14 -20.85
C GLN A 13 -29.28 22.37 -20.01
N SER A 14 -28.99 23.60 -19.59
CA SER A 14 -27.87 23.85 -18.67
C SER A 14 -28.19 23.40 -17.25
N GLN A 15 -29.44 23.54 -16.79
CA GLN A 15 -29.90 22.99 -15.52
C GLN A 15 -29.93 21.46 -15.52
N TYR A 16 -30.34 20.82 -16.62
CA TYR A 16 -30.33 19.36 -16.74
C TYR A 16 -28.92 18.75 -16.72
N ARG A 17 -27.90 19.48 -17.24
CA ARG A 17 -26.49 19.07 -17.12
C ARG A 17 -25.88 19.35 -15.75
N SER A 18 -26.32 20.39 -15.04
CA SER A 18 -25.84 20.67 -13.68
C SER A 18 -26.49 19.79 -12.60
N GLU A 19 -27.69 19.25 -12.86
CA GLU A 19 -28.41 18.41 -11.89
C GLU A 19 -28.03 16.92 -11.96
N GLN A 20 -27.52 16.42 -13.08
CA GLN A 20 -26.86 15.11 -13.15
C GLN A 20 -25.41 15.11 -12.63
N GLN A 21 -24.88 16.28 -12.33
CA GLN A 21 -23.63 16.45 -11.59
C GLN A 21 -23.90 16.50 -10.07
N THR A 22 -24.84 15.67 -9.60
CA THR A 22 -25.12 15.50 -8.18
C THR A 22 -24.29 14.34 -7.61
N LYS A 23 -23.45 14.69 -6.63
CA LYS A 23 -22.93 13.82 -5.56
C LYS A 23 -22.10 12.61 -6.00
N ARG A 24 -20.87 12.85 -6.45
CA ARG A 24 -19.77 11.94 -6.13
C ARG A 24 -18.89 12.57 -5.07
N ASP A 25 -18.72 11.85 -3.97
CA ASP A 25 -17.69 12.14 -2.98
C ASP A 25 -16.35 12.13 -3.73
N PRO A 26 -15.55 13.21 -3.75
CA PRO A 26 -14.33 13.32 -4.57
C PRO A 26 -13.24 12.28 -4.25
N ALA A 27 -13.50 11.38 -3.30
CA ALA A 27 -12.59 10.34 -2.87
C ALA A 27 -12.75 8.99 -3.59
N GLN A 28 -13.88 8.65 -4.24
CA GLN A 28 -14.04 7.27 -4.76
C GLN A 28 -13.45 7.11 -6.18
N PRO A 29 -12.47 6.19 -6.38
CA PRO A 29 -11.87 5.96 -7.69
C PRO A 29 -12.90 5.40 -8.68
N MET A 30 -12.68 5.65 -9.97
CA MET A 30 -13.49 5.04 -11.02
C MET A 30 -13.33 3.50 -10.99
N PRO A 31 -14.32 2.70 -11.44
CA PRO A 31 -14.20 1.23 -11.50
C PRO A 31 -12.97 0.71 -12.24
N GLU A 32 -12.50 1.51 -13.19
CA GLU A 32 -11.37 1.19 -14.05
C GLU A 32 -10.03 1.70 -13.51
N GLU A 33 -10.06 2.59 -12.52
CA GLU A 33 -8.90 3.28 -12.00
C GLU A 33 -8.32 2.56 -10.77
N LEU A 34 -7.00 2.37 -10.79
CA LEU A 34 -6.23 1.91 -9.65
C LEU A 34 -5.56 3.11 -8.99
N TRP A 35 -5.92 3.35 -7.73
CA TRP A 35 -5.39 4.43 -6.92
C TRP A 35 -4.43 3.90 -5.86
N ILE A 36 -3.30 4.60 -5.70
CA ILE A 36 -2.26 4.31 -4.71
C ILE A 36 -2.10 5.55 -3.86
N ARG A 37 -2.10 5.39 -2.53
CA ARG A 37 -1.84 6.46 -1.57
C ARG A 37 -0.84 6.03 -0.50
N PHE A 38 0.14 6.88 -0.24
CA PHE A 38 1.18 6.64 0.75
C PHE A 38 0.80 7.24 2.10
N TRP A 39 0.72 6.40 3.12
CA TRP A 39 0.36 6.78 4.49
C TRP A 39 1.57 6.78 5.42
N GLY A 40 2.59 6.01 5.08
CA GLY A 40 3.91 6.07 5.71
C GLY A 40 4.97 5.54 4.75
N VAL A 41 6.16 6.11 4.82
CA VAL A 41 7.23 5.97 3.81
C VAL A 41 8.61 5.74 4.41
N ARG A 42 8.76 5.83 5.72
CA ARG A 42 10.01 5.62 6.45
C ARG A 42 10.22 4.14 6.78
N GLY A 43 11.48 3.74 6.83
CA GLY A 43 11.86 2.44 7.37
C GLY A 43 12.24 2.48 8.83
N SER A 44 12.38 1.31 9.45
CA SER A 44 12.91 1.03 10.79
C SER A 44 12.17 1.63 12.00
N TYR A 45 11.91 2.94 12.04
CA TYR A 45 11.19 3.61 13.12
C TYR A 45 10.63 4.98 12.69
N PRO A 46 9.53 5.44 13.31
CA PRO A 46 8.94 6.71 12.94
C PRO A 46 9.82 7.89 13.39
N VAL A 47 9.84 8.95 12.59
CA VAL A 47 10.64 10.16 12.83
C VAL A 47 9.81 11.43 12.66
N PRO A 48 8.81 11.68 13.53
CA PRO A 48 8.09 12.94 13.49
C PRO A 48 9.02 14.09 13.91
N GLY A 49 9.09 15.16 13.12
CA GLY A 49 9.90 16.32 13.47
C GLY A 49 9.92 17.38 12.37
N PRO A 50 10.50 18.56 12.64
CA PRO A 50 10.55 19.66 11.68
C PRO A 50 11.35 19.32 10.41
N ASN A 51 12.24 18.33 10.48
CA ASN A 51 13.10 17.93 9.36
C ASN A 51 12.49 16.83 8.47
N THR A 52 11.25 16.39 8.75
CA THR A 52 10.60 15.27 8.05
C THR A 52 9.16 15.60 7.66
N VAL A 53 8.79 16.89 7.66
CA VAL A 53 7.42 17.34 7.37
C VAL A 53 7.07 17.16 5.90
N LYS A 54 8.02 17.37 4.99
CA LYS A 54 7.77 17.34 3.54
C LYS A 54 7.60 15.91 3.02
N TYR A 55 8.46 14.99 3.44
CA TYR A 55 8.39 13.59 3.00
C TYR A 55 7.57 12.70 3.94
N GLY A 56 7.51 13.04 5.22
CA GLY A 56 6.80 12.26 6.23
C GLY A 56 7.74 11.49 7.16
N GLY A 57 7.20 11.21 8.34
CA GLY A 57 7.87 10.53 9.45
C GLY A 57 7.26 9.17 9.81
N ASN A 58 6.15 8.77 9.20
CA ASN A 58 5.47 7.51 9.45
C ASN A 58 6.17 6.34 8.75
N THR A 59 6.15 5.20 9.43
CA THR A 59 6.67 3.93 8.91
C THR A 59 5.70 3.27 7.94
N SER A 60 6.22 2.32 7.16
CA SER A 60 5.60 1.70 5.99
C SER A 60 4.08 1.46 6.09
N CYS A 61 3.33 2.12 5.20
CA CYS A 61 1.90 1.86 4.99
C CYS A 61 1.48 2.44 3.63
N VAL A 62 1.01 1.59 2.72
CA VAL A 62 0.52 2.01 1.39
C VAL A 62 -0.90 1.48 1.17
N GLU A 63 -1.83 2.36 0.84
CA GLU A 63 -3.19 2.00 0.43
C GLU A 63 -3.23 1.85 -1.09
N ILE A 64 -3.74 0.72 -1.57
CA ILE A 64 -4.11 0.51 -2.97
C ILE A 64 -5.61 0.22 -3.02
N ARG A 65 -6.35 0.97 -3.83
CA ARG A 65 -7.77 0.69 -4.04
C ARG A 65 -8.25 0.96 -5.46
N ASN A 66 -9.29 0.24 -5.84
CA ASN A 66 -10.16 0.57 -6.95
C ASN A 66 -11.58 0.83 -6.41
N ALA A 67 -12.60 0.90 -7.28
CA ALA A 67 -13.98 1.17 -6.83
C ALA A 67 -14.59 0.07 -5.95
N PHE A 68 -14.03 -1.15 -5.94
CA PHE A 68 -14.61 -2.33 -5.29
C PHE A 68 -13.78 -2.82 -4.10
N HIS A 69 -12.47 -2.74 -4.19
CA HIS A 69 -11.54 -3.34 -3.24
C HIS A 69 -10.52 -2.32 -2.73
N ARG A 70 -10.14 -2.50 -1.46
CA ARG A 70 -9.08 -1.76 -0.80
C ARG A 70 -8.11 -2.75 -0.15
N ILE A 71 -6.85 -2.61 -0.50
CA ILE A 71 -5.72 -3.37 0.04
C ILE A 71 -4.78 -2.40 0.72
N ILE A 72 -4.31 -2.76 1.90
CA ILE A 72 -3.29 -2.03 2.63
C ILE A 72 -2.04 -2.91 2.61
N LEU A 73 -0.91 -2.33 2.20
CA LEU A 73 0.39 -2.97 2.21
C LEU A 73 1.16 -2.46 3.42
N ASP A 74 1.51 -3.39 4.30
CA ASP A 74 2.09 -3.18 5.62
C ASP A 74 1.24 -2.33 6.58
N ALA A 75 1.54 -2.46 7.86
CA ALA A 75 0.80 -1.91 8.99
C ALA A 75 1.72 -1.14 9.96
N GLY A 76 2.66 -0.36 9.41
CA GLY A 76 3.45 0.62 10.14
C GLY A 76 2.62 1.81 10.61
N THR A 77 3.25 2.79 11.27
CA THR A 77 2.57 3.93 11.92
C THR A 77 1.68 4.75 11.00
N GLY A 78 1.90 4.72 9.68
CA GLY A 78 0.99 5.34 8.71
C GLY A 78 -0.44 4.77 8.75
N LEU A 79 -0.60 3.52 9.20
CA LEU A 79 -1.89 2.85 9.33
C LEU A 79 -2.84 3.56 10.30
N ILE A 80 -2.30 4.28 11.30
CA ILE A 80 -3.11 4.99 12.31
C ILE A 80 -3.97 6.06 11.64
N GLY A 81 -3.33 6.95 10.87
CA GLY A 81 -4.03 8.01 10.15
C GLY A 81 -4.99 7.49 9.08
N LEU A 82 -4.63 6.37 8.43
CA LEU A 82 -5.55 5.67 7.52
C LEU A 82 -6.77 5.17 8.29
N GLY A 83 -6.58 4.50 9.43
CA GLY A 83 -7.67 4.00 10.27
C GLY A 83 -8.66 5.09 10.70
N ASP A 84 -8.15 6.26 11.09
CA ASP A 84 -8.97 7.43 11.41
C ASP A 84 -9.82 7.88 10.22
N LEU A 85 -9.19 8.00 9.04
CA LEU A 85 -9.90 8.36 7.81
C LEU A 85 -11.01 7.33 7.52
N LEU A 86 -10.69 6.04 7.55
CA LEU A 86 -11.64 4.96 7.23
C LEU A 86 -12.86 4.98 8.15
N MET A 87 -12.65 5.15 9.45
CA MET A 87 -13.76 5.25 10.39
C MET A 87 -14.58 6.51 10.17
N SER A 88 -13.95 7.63 9.81
CA SER A 88 -14.65 8.87 9.47
C SER A 88 -15.52 8.71 8.21
N GLU A 89 -14.99 8.06 7.16
CA GLU A 89 -15.71 7.75 5.92
C GLU A 89 -16.91 6.85 6.21
N TYR A 90 -16.69 5.78 6.96
CA TYR A 90 -17.76 4.84 7.33
C TYR A 90 -18.86 5.52 8.13
N GLN A 91 -18.52 6.33 9.14
CA GLN A 91 -19.51 7.07 9.93
C GLN A 91 -20.28 8.10 9.10
N ARG A 92 -19.63 8.78 8.14
CA ARG A 92 -20.33 9.69 7.20
C ARG A 92 -21.33 8.92 6.34
N ALA A 93 -20.95 7.76 5.81
CA ALA A 93 -21.84 6.91 5.02
C ALA A 93 -23.06 6.43 5.85
N LEU A 94 -22.84 6.01 7.10
CA LEU A 94 -23.91 5.64 8.02
C LEU A 94 -24.92 6.78 8.24
N LYS A 95 -24.42 8.00 8.48
CA LYS A 95 -25.26 9.19 8.70
C LYS A 95 -26.01 9.64 7.44
N ALA A 96 -25.41 9.46 6.26
CA ALA A 96 -26.03 9.86 5.01
C ALA A 96 -27.23 8.98 4.63
N THR A 97 -27.26 7.73 5.10
CA THR A 97 -28.36 6.78 4.84
C THR A 97 -28.78 6.03 6.12
N PRO A 98 -29.43 6.70 7.09
CA PRO A 98 -29.70 6.12 8.42
C PRO A 98 -30.60 4.88 8.41
N SER A 99 -31.44 4.72 7.38
CA SER A 99 -32.38 3.61 7.25
C SER A 99 -31.87 2.47 6.37
N ALA A 100 -30.66 2.59 5.79
CA ALA A 100 -30.08 1.53 4.98
C ALA A 100 -29.41 0.46 5.85
N VAL A 101 -29.52 -0.80 5.44
CA VAL A 101 -28.65 -1.85 5.97
C VAL A 101 -27.25 -1.57 5.43
N HIS A 102 -26.33 -1.22 6.34
CA HIS A 102 -24.95 -0.93 5.97
C HIS A 102 -24.12 -2.20 6.00
N GLU A 103 -23.40 -2.43 4.91
CA GLU A 103 -22.41 -3.48 4.84
C GLU A 103 -21.24 -3.19 5.79
N PRO A 104 -20.62 -4.22 6.36
CA PRO A 104 -19.45 -4.04 7.20
C PRO A 104 -18.29 -3.47 6.39
N LEU A 105 -17.50 -2.60 7.03
CA LEU A 105 -16.24 -2.11 6.48
C LEU A 105 -15.30 -3.30 6.27
N THR A 106 -14.98 -3.60 5.02
CA THR A 106 -14.12 -4.74 4.67
C THR A 106 -12.75 -4.25 4.25
N ILE A 107 -11.71 -4.79 4.90
CA ILE A 107 -10.32 -4.34 4.76
C ILE A 107 -9.44 -5.56 4.60
N THR A 108 -8.53 -5.52 3.63
CA THR A 108 -7.41 -6.47 3.55
C THR A 108 -6.10 -5.76 3.84
N VAL A 109 -5.30 -6.33 4.75
CA VAL A 109 -3.91 -5.96 5.02
C VAL A 109 -3.02 -7.10 4.51
N LEU A 110 -2.05 -6.77 3.66
CA LEU A 110 -1.00 -7.67 3.22
C LEU A 110 0.31 -7.22 3.86
N LEU A 111 0.90 -8.08 4.67
CA LEU A 111 2.16 -7.84 5.36
C LEU A 111 3.28 -8.47 4.54
N SER A 112 4.27 -7.66 4.18
CA SER A 112 5.50 -8.11 3.52
C SER A 112 6.27 -9.06 4.44
N HIS A 113 6.33 -8.72 5.72
CA HIS A 113 6.92 -9.49 6.81
C HIS A 113 6.50 -8.87 8.17
N THR A 114 7.07 -9.36 9.27
CA THR A 114 6.63 -9.01 10.64
C THR A 114 7.65 -8.18 11.44
N HIS A 115 8.61 -7.51 10.78
CA HIS A 115 9.43 -6.52 11.50
C HIS A 115 8.55 -5.40 12.06
N HIS A 116 9.00 -4.85 13.19
CA HIS A 116 8.21 -3.98 14.03
C HIS A 116 7.62 -2.78 13.28
N ASP A 117 8.42 -2.14 12.43
CA ASP A 117 8.01 -1.00 11.62
C ASP A 117 6.95 -1.29 10.55
N HIS A 118 6.68 -2.56 10.25
CA HIS A 118 5.61 -3.00 9.35
C HIS A 118 4.35 -3.47 10.10
N ILE A 119 4.35 -3.58 11.43
CA ILE A 119 3.19 -4.07 12.20
C ILE A 119 2.83 -3.26 13.45
N GLN A 120 3.69 -2.33 13.87
CA GLN A 120 3.55 -1.61 15.16
C GLN A 120 2.25 -0.83 15.32
N ALA A 121 1.55 -0.51 14.22
CA ALA A 121 0.31 0.25 14.29
C ALA A 121 -0.96 -0.61 14.38
N LEU A 122 -0.86 -1.94 14.24
CA LEU A 122 -2.02 -2.83 14.35
C LEU A 122 -2.84 -2.60 15.63
N PRO A 123 -2.24 -2.39 16.83
CA PRO A 123 -3.00 -2.09 18.04
C PRO A 123 -3.68 -0.71 18.02
N PHE A 124 -3.31 0.19 17.12
CA PHE A 124 -3.85 1.55 17.03
C PHE A 124 -4.76 1.72 15.81
N PHE A 125 -5.02 0.65 15.07
CA PHE A 125 -5.88 0.68 13.90
C PHE A 125 -7.36 0.69 14.31
N LEU A 126 -7.96 1.88 14.39
CA LEU A 126 -9.34 2.05 14.86
C LEU A 126 -10.38 1.10 14.23
N PRO A 127 -10.34 0.79 12.92
CA PRO A 127 -11.26 -0.20 12.35
C PRO A 127 -11.26 -1.56 13.04
N ALA A 128 -10.12 -2.00 13.61
CA ALA A 128 -10.00 -3.28 14.31
C ALA A 128 -10.82 -3.34 15.62
N TYR A 129 -11.20 -2.20 16.19
CA TYR A 129 -12.00 -2.11 17.42
C TYR A 129 -13.51 -2.12 17.18
N SER A 130 -13.94 -2.10 15.92
CA SER A 130 -15.34 -2.07 15.54
C SER A 130 -15.83 -3.46 15.14
N SER A 131 -16.91 -3.93 15.78
CA SER A 131 -17.61 -5.16 15.38
C SER A 131 -18.31 -5.05 14.01
N LYS A 132 -18.30 -3.85 13.41
CA LYS A 132 -18.77 -3.60 12.04
C LYS A 132 -17.65 -3.70 11.00
N THR A 133 -16.47 -4.16 11.38
CA THR A 133 -15.33 -4.35 10.48
C THR A 133 -15.06 -5.83 10.23
N ARG A 134 -14.82 -6.18 8.97
CA ARG A 134 -14.21 -7.45 8.54
C ARG A 134 -12.77 -7.16 8.15
N LEU A 135 -11.83 -7.72 8.89
CA LEU A 135 -10.39 -7.52 8.70
C LEU A 135 -9.75 -8.83 8.26
N TYR A 136 -9.20 -8.84 7.05
CA TYR A 136 -8.37 -9.91 6.53
C TYR A 136 -6.91 -9.49 6.62
N VAL A 137 -6.07 -10.29 7.26
CA VAL A 137 -4.63 -10.05 7.35
C VAL A 137 -3.92 -11.25 6.76
N TYR A 138 -3.10 -11.00 5.75
CA TYR A 138 -2.30 -12.02 5.11
C TYR A 138 -0.82 -11.66 5.14
N GLY A 139 0.04 -12.67 5.14
CA GLY A 139 1.48 -12.48 5.22
C GLY A 139 2.23 -13.80 5.26
N PRO A 140 3.56 -13.77 5.26
CA PRO A 140 4.38 -14.98 5.23
C PRO A 140 4.31 -15.77 6.55
N GLN A 141 4.55 -17.08 6.46
CA GLN A 141 5.05 -17.86 7.60
C GLN A 141 6.57 -17.69 7.65
N LEU A 142 7.08 -17.08 8.73
CA LEU A 142 8.50 -16.83 8.92
C LEU A 142 8.97 -17.58 10.17
N LEU A 143 10.19 -18.12 10.13
CA LEU A 143 10.81 -18.88 11.21
C LEU A 143 9.99 -20.10 11.69
N GLY A 144 9.09 -20.61 10.85
CA GLY A 144 8.15 -21.68 11.22
C GLY A 144 7.04 -21.23 12.18
N GLU A 145 6.88 -19.93 12.39
CA GLU A 145 5.81 -19.35 13.20
C GLU A 145 4.66 -18.85 12.31
N ASP A 146 3.43 -19.13 12.74
CA ASP A 146 2.23 -18.63 12.07
C ASP A 146 2.14 -17.11 12.21
N LEU A 147 1.58 -16.46 11.19
CA LEU A 147 1.50 -14.99 11.13
C LEU A 147 0.75 -14.44 12.35
N ARG A 148 -0.30 -15.15 12.75
CA ARG A 148 -1.11 -14.81 13.92
C ARG A 148 -0.27 -14.78 15.19
N ASP A 149 0.66 -15.70 15.36
CA ASP A 149 1.47 -15.80 16.57
C ASP A 149 2.51 -14.68 16.62
N SER A 150 3.16 -14.37 15.49
CA SER A 150 4.09 -13.24 15.38
C SER A 150 3.39 -11.91 15.70
N ILE A 151 2.18 -11.68 15.18
CA ILE A 151 1.38 -10.47 15.51
C ILE A 151 1.00 -10.48 16.99
N SER A 152 0.47 -11.60 17.49
CA SER A 152 0.04 -11.73 18.88
C SER A 152 1.15 -11.44 19.88
N LEU A 153 2.39 -11.83 19.56
CA LEU A 153 3.56 -11.58 20.40
C LEU A 153 3.78 -10.08 20.65
N THR A 154 3.69 -9.26 19.60
CA THR A 154 3.82 -7.78 19.70
C THR A 154 2.64 -7.13 20.43
N MET A 155 1.54 -7.85 20.56
CA MET A 155 0.32 -7.43 21.26
C MET A 155 0.17 -8.06 22.65
N THR A 156 1.19 -8.72 23.17
CA THR A 156 1.16 -9.20 24.55
C THR A 156 1.28 -8.04 25.52
N ALA A 157 0.76 -8.20 26.75
CA ALA A 157 0.81 -7.19 27.81
C ALA A 157 2.22 -6.65 28.16
N ARG A 158 3.29 -7.31 27.68
CA ARG A 158 4.67 -6.84 27.82
C ARG A 158 5.02 -5.70 26.85
N TYR A 159 4.38 -5.67 25.69
CA TYR A 159 4.66 -4.72 24.60
C TYR A 159 3.49 -3.77 24.32
N CYS A 160 2.26 -4.25 24.46
CA CYS A 160 1.05 -3.49 24.17
C CYS A 160 -0.03 -3.76 25.24
N PRO A 161 -0.78 -2.75 25.71
CA PRO A 161 -1.85 -2.95 26.68
C PRO A 161 -3.08 -3.68 26.11
N VAL A 162 -3.14 -3.92 24.79
CA VAL A 162 -4.29 -4.53 24.11
C VAL A 162 -3.85 -5.81 23.40
N ARG A 163 -4.51 -6.93 23.73
CA ARG A 163 -4.29 -8.20 23.02
C ARG A 163 -5.06 -8.27 21.72
N LEU A 164 -4.58 -9.12 20.81
CA LEU A 164 -5.21 -9.33 19.50
C LEU A 164 -6.68 -9.78 19.62
N GLU A 165 -7.01 -10.54 20.66
CA GLU A 165 -8.38 -11.02 20.94
C GLU A 165 -9.32 -9.91 21.39
N GLU A 166 -8.79 -8.81 21.93
CA GLU A 166 -9.58 -7.67 22.44
C GLU A 166 -10.02 -6.70 21.32
N LEU A 167 -9.49 -6.89 20.11
CA LEU A 167 -9.95 -6.19 18.92
C LEU A 167 -11.32 -6.75 18.50
N ASN A 168 -12.39 -5.94 18.47
CA ASN A 168 -13.76 -6.45 18.23
C ASN A 168 -14.09 -6.79 16.76
N ALA A 169 -13.23 -6.43 15.80
CA ALA A 169 -13.44 -6.75 14.40
C ALA A 169 -13.51 -8.26 14.17
N GLN A 170 -14.28 -8.68 13.16
CA GLN A 170 -14.20 -10.04 12.65
C GLN A 170 -12.88 -10.18 11.88
N LYS A 171 -11.94 -10.95 12.43
CA LYS A 171 -10.57 -11.08 11.91
C LYS A 171 -10.35 -12.45 11.28
N SER A 172 -9.80 -12.49 10.09
CA SER A 172 -9.09 -13.64 9.51
C SER A 172 -7.62 -13.24 9.41
N ILE A 173 -6.73 -14.09 9.93
CA ILE A 173 -5.28 -13.88 9.91
C ILE A 173 -4.70 -15.19 9.40
N GLU A 174 -4.17 -15.18 8.19
CA GLU A 174 -3.82 -16.38 7.45
C GLU A 174 -2.43 -16.25 6.82
N ASN A 175 -1.67 -17.34 6.83
CA ASN A 175 -0.38 -17.42 6.15
C ASN A 175 -0.59 -17.59 4.65
N LEU A 176 0.30 -17.01 3.86
CA LEU A 176 0.39 -17.21 2.41
C LEU A 176 1.72 -17.88 2.06
N ALA A 177 1.71 -18.70 1.02
CA ALA A 177 2.89 -19.14 0.29
C ALA A 177 3.26 -18.12 -0.80
N ASP A 178 4.51 -18.13 -1.24
CA ASP A 178 4.95 -17.28 -2.36
C ASP A 178 4.49 -17.79 -3.74
N SER A 179 3.89 -18.99 -3.78
CA SER A 179 3.15 -19.51 -4.95
C SER A 179 1.69 -19.03 -5.00
N ASP A 180 1.17 -18.47 -3.91
CA ASP A 180 -0.24 -18.08 -3.84
C ASP A 180 -0.55 -16.84 -4.68
N ARG A 181 -1.78 -16.81 -5.18
CA ARG A 181 -2.37 -15.68 -5.90
C ARG A 181 -3.75 -15.37 -5.32
N LEU A 182 -3.97 -14.12 -4.96
CA LEU A 182 -5.25 -13.67 -4.40
C LEU A 182 -6.04 -12.97 -5.49
N LEU A 183 -7.18 -13.55 -5.87
CA LEU A 183 -8.10 -12.96 -6.83
C LEU A 183 -9.31 -12.37 -6.11
N TYR A 184 -9.51 -11.07 -6.29
CA TYR A 184 -10.69 -10.34 -5.85
C TYR A 184 -11.56 -10.08 -7.08
N ARG A 185 -12.77 -10.67 -7.13
CA ARG A 185 -13.77 -10.27 -8.11
C ARG A 185 -14.47 -9.01 -7.66
N ASN A 186 -14.89 -8.18 -8.60
CA ASN A 186 -15.63 -6.94 -8.29
C ASN A 186 -16.86 -7.14 -7.36
N SER A 187 -17.46 -8.33 -7.33
CA SER A 187 -18.58 -8.71 -6.45
C SER A 187 -18.15 -9.22 -5.08
N ASP A 188 -16.92 -9.69 -4.95
CA ASP A 188 -16.44 -10.41 -3.79
C ASP A 188 -16.00 -9.45 -2.69
N LYS A 189 -16.23 -9.84 -1.44
CA LYS A 189 -15.77 -9.07 -0.27
C LYS A 189 -14.42 -9.55 0.25
N ALA A 190 -14.03 -10.77 -0.12
CA ALA A 190 -12.78 -11.39 0.30
C ALA A 190 -12.10 -12.02 -0.92
N PRO A 191 -10.76 -12.14 -0.93
CA PRO A 191 -10.09 -12.81 -2.03
C PRO A 191 -10.39 -14.30 -2.02
N LYS A 192 -10.39 -14.90 -3.21
CA LYS A 192 -10.15 -16.32 -3.35
C LYS A 192 -8.66 -16.55 -3.59
N ILE A 193 -8.07 -17.45 -2.81
CA ILE A 193 -6.67 -17.85 -2.93
C ILE A 193 -6.58 -18.99 -3.95
N TYR A 194 -5.59 -18.90 -4.84
CA TYR A 194 -5.24 -19.89 -5.85
C TYR A 194 -3.76 -20.22 -5.73
N ASP A 195 -3.41 -21.50 -5.72
CA ASP A 195 -2.01 -21.93 -5.84
C ASP A 195 -1.48 -21.66 -7.26
N ALA A 196 -0.15 -21.61 -7.43
CA ALA A 196 0.52 -21.39 -8.71
C ALA A 196 0.13 -22.40 -9.81
N HIS A 197 -0.27 -23.62 -9.45
CA HIS A 197 -0.67 -24.67 -10.38
C HIS A 197 -2.12 -24.58 -10.84
N GLU A 198 -2.95 -23.79 -10.16
CA GLU A 198 -4.35 -23.61 -10.54
C GLU A 198 -4.51 -22.64 -11.73
N GLU A 199 -5.47 -22.92 -12.60
CA GLU A 199 -5.78 -21.98 -13.67
C GLU A 199 -6.60 -20.81 -13.10
N LEU A 200 -6.09 -19.58 -13.29
CA LEU A 200 -6.85 -18.41 -12.95
C LEU A 200 -7.99 -18.24 -13.96
N PRO A 201 -9.20 -17.96 -13.49
CA PRO A 201 -10.31 -17.68 -14.39
C PRO A 201 -10.05 -16.37 -15.14
N ALA A 202 -10.71 -16.19 -16.29
CA ALA A 202 -10.57 -14.98 -17.10
C ALA A 202 -10.81 -13.71 -16.28
N ALA A 203 -9.93 -12.71 -16.47
CA ALA A 203 -10.01 -11.42 -15.80
C ALA A 203 -11.24 -10.64 -16.26
N GLN A 204 -11.94 -10.02 -15.31
CA GLN A 204 -13.09 -9.15 -15.55
C GLN A 204 -12.77 -7.72 -15.14
N THR A 205 -13.53 -6.76 -15.66
CA THR A 205 -13.37 -5.35 -15.29
C THR A 205 -13.61 -5.15 -13.81
N GLY A 206 -12.65 -4.50 -13.15
CA GLY A 206 -12.70 -4.22 -11.71
C GLY A 206 -12.07 -5.31 -10.85
N ASP A 207 -11.71 -6.47 -11.41
CA ASP A 207 -10.98 -7.50 -10.68
C ASP A 207 -9.61 -6.99 -10.26
N LEU A 208 -9.18 -7.43 -9.08
CA LEU A 208 -7.85 -7.18 -8.55
C LEU A 208 -7.16 -8.53 -8.33
N LEU A 209 -5.99 -8.70 -8.94
CA LEU A 209 -5.14 -9.87 -8.74
C LEU A 209 -3.88 -9.46 -7.98
N VAL A 210 -3.60 -10.12 -6.86
CA VAL A 210 -2.33 -10.04 -6.15
C VAL A 210 -1.52 -11.28 -6.45
N SER A 211 -0.30 -11.09 -6.95
CA SER A 211 0.72 -12.14 -7.07
C SER A 211 1.85 -11.86 -6.10
N ILE A 212 2.54 -12.91 -5.67
CA ILE A 212 3.56 -12.84 -4.62
C ILE A 212 4.89 -13.32 -5.19
N LEU A 213 5.97 -12.70 -4.72
CA LEU A 213 7.33 -13.17 -4.90
C LEU A 213 8.04 -13.08 -3.54
N ARG A 214 8.75 -14.13 -3.13
CA ARG A 214 9.63 -14.05 -1.96
C ARG A 214 11.05 -13.65 -2.36
N SER A 215 11.54 -12.57 -1.78
CA SER A 215 12.97 -12.28 -1.70
C SER A 215 13.52 -12.89 -0.42
N TYR A 216 14.69 -13.52 -0.49
CA TYR A 216 15.40 -14.06 0.68
C TYR A 216 16.48 -13.10 1.19
N ALA A 217 16.68 -11.98 0.50
CA ALA A 217 17.72 -10.99 0.79
C ALA A 217 17.20 -9.91 1.76
N HIS A 218 16.72 -10.35 2.93
CA HIS A 218 16.32 -9.53 4.07
C HIS A 218 16.27 -10.44 5.31
N PRO A 219 16.74 -10.00 6.50
CA PRO A 219 17.29 -10.92 7.49
C PRO A 219 16.47 -12.19 7.77
N LYS A 220 17.20 -13.31 7.86
CA LYS A 220 16.71 -14.67 8.16
C LYS A 220 15.81 -15.28 7.08
N ASP A 221 14.54 -14.88 7.01
CA ASP A 221 13.52 -15.55 6.19
C ASP A 221 13.01 -14.71 5.02
N GLY A 222 13.56 -13.51 4.82
CA GLY A 222 13.19 -12.69 3.69
C GLY A 222 11.82 -12.03 3.83
N VAL A 223 11.32 -11.53 2.71
CA VAL A 223 10.11 -10.71 2.63
C VAL A 223 9.27 -11.10 1.42
N PHE A 224 7.97 -10.82 1.52
CA PHE A 224 7.07 -10.86 0.38
C PHE A 224 7.06 -9.54 -0.38
N ILE A 225 7.15 -9.68 -1.69
CA ILE A 225 6.98 -8.65 -2.69
C ILE A 225 5.61 -8.90 -3.33
N PHE A 226 4.78 -7.85 -3.39
CA PHE A 226 3.43 -7.96 -3.95
C PHE A 226 3.36 -7.30 -5.31
N LYS A 227 2.72 -7.97 -6.27
CA LYS A 227 2.29 -7.36 -7.54
C LYS A 227 0.78 -7.32 -7.61
N ILE A 228 0.23 -6.12 -7.68
CA ILE A 228 -1.20 -5.85 -7.79
C ILE A 228 -1.51 -5.52 -9.24
N THR A 229 -2.41 -6.28 -9.85
CA THR A 229 -2.88 -6.07 -11.22
C THR A 229 -4.38 -5.76 -11.22
N ASN A 230 -4.77 -4.67 -11.89
CA ASN A 230 -6.15 -4.28 -12.09
C ASN A 230 -6.31 -3.69 -13.50
N ASN A 231 -7.24 -4.23 -14.31
CA ASN A 231 -7.54 -3.74 -15.66
C ASN A 231 -6.29 -3.52 -16.54
N GLY A 232 -5.31 -4.43 -16.46
CA GLY A 232 -4.05 -4.34 -17.21
C GLY A 232 -2.96 -3.48 -16.57
N LYS A 233 -3.31 -2.62 -15.61
CA LYS A 233 -2.36 -1.82 -14.81
C LYS A 233 -1.72 -2.66 -13.72
N ARG A 234 -0.45 -2.38 -13.44
CA ARG A 234 0.41 -3.18 -12.55
C ARG A 234 1.19 -2.29 -11.60
N VAL A 235 1.08 -2.61 -10.32
CA VAL A 235 1.87 -1.99 -9.24
C VAL A 235 2.67 -3.08 -8.56
N VAL A 236 3.97 -2.88 -8.40
CA VAL A 236 4.83 -3.77 -7.62
C VAL A 236 5.28 -3.05 -6.36
N TYR A 237 5.14 -3.70 -5.21
CA TYR A 237 5.57 -3.24 -3.91
C TYR A 237 6.67 -4.18 -3.39
N ALA A 238 7.89 -3.67 -3.38
CA ALA A 238 9.11 -4.38 -3.05
C ALA A 238 9.90 -3.56 -2.00
N THR A 239 9.38 -3.52 -0.76
CA THR A 239 10.08 -2.94 0.39
C THR A 239 11.06 -3.94 1.00
N ASP A 240 12.06 -3.48 1.74
CA ASP A 240 12.91 -4.32 2.59
C ASP A 240 13.59 -5.43 1.80
N ILE A 241 14.14 -5.04 0.66
CA ILE A 241 14.89 -5.94 -0.21
C ILE A 241 16.28 -5.38 -0.44
N GLU A 242 17.26 -6.26 -0.45
CA GLU A 242 18.62 -5.94 -0.87
C GLU A 242 18.89 -6.51 -2.27
N GLY A 243 19.24 -5.62 -3.20
CA GLY A 243 19.77 -6.02 -4.50
C GLY A 243 21.24 -6.47 -4.40
N TYR A 244 21.67 -7.29 -5.36
CA TYR A 244 23.09 -7.62 -5.55
C TYR A 244 23.55 -7.22 -6.96
N THR A 245 24.88 -7.12 -7.14
CA THR A 245 25.51 -6.78 -8.42
C THR A 245 24.94 -7.59 -9.58
N GLY A 246 24.44 -6.91 -10.61
CA GLY A 246 23.77 -7.52 -11.77
C GLY A 246 22.23 -7.45 -11.72
N GLY A 247 21.67 -7.04 -10.58
CA GLY A 247 20.23 -6.91 -10.33
C GLY A 247 19.58 -8.25 -9.98
N ASP A 248 18.54 -8.21 -9.13
CA ASP A 248 17.72 -9.38 -8.84
C ASP A 248 16.89 -9.75 -10.07
N SER A 249 17.32 -10.78 -10.80
CA SER A 249 16.68 -11.23 -12.03
C SER A 249 15.23 -11.70 -11.82
N ARG A 250 14.91 -12.26 -10.63
CA ARG A 250 13.55 -12.69 -10.29
C ARG A 250 12.67 -11.46 -10.12
N LEU A 251 13.13 -10.45 -9.38
CA LEU A 251 12.39 -9.20 -9.22
C LEU A 251 12.24 -8.44 -10.53
N ILE A 252 13.30 -8.36 -11.35
CA ILE A 252 13.27 -7.71 -12.66
C ILE A 252 12.22 -8.35 -13.57
N GLU A 253 12.13 -9.69 -13.60
CA GLU A 253 11.09 -10.39 -14.35
C GLU A 253 9.70 -10.16 -13.75
N PHE A 254 9.58 -10.25 -12.42
CA PHE A 254 8.32 -10.08 -11.73
C PHE A 254 7.72 -8.68 -11.92
N ALA A 255 8.56 -7.65 -11.96
CA ALA A 255 8.21 -6.24 -12.16
C ALA A 255 8.17 -5.79 -13.63
N ARG A 256 8.40 -6.70 -14.59
CA ARG A 256 8.52 -6.34 -16.00
C ARG A 256 7.29 -5.61 -16.53
N GLY A 257 7.51 -4.41 -17.04
CA GLY A 257 6.47 -3.54 -17.59
C GLY A 257 5.43 -3.10 -16.57
N ALA A 258 5.77 -3.07 -15.27
CA ALA A 258 4.89 -2.49 -14.27
C ALA A 258 4.72 -0.98 -14.49
N ASP A 259 3.51 -0.46 -14.29
CA ASP A 259 3.26 0.99 -14.38
C ASP A 259 3.96 1.73 -13.23
N VAL A 260 3.97 1.12 -12.04
CA VAL A 260 4.60 1.65 -10.83
C VAL A 260 5.38 0.53 -10.14
N LEU A 261 6.64 0.81 -9.83
CA LEU A 261 7.46 0.02 -8.92
C LEU A 261 7.74 0.87 -7.67
N ILE A 262 7.24 0.42 -6.52
CA ILE A 262 7.58 0.94 -5.19
C ILE A 262 8.70 0.04 -4.68
N HIS A 263 9.90 0.59 -4.51
CA HIS A 263 11.11 -0.18 -4.22
C HIS A 263 11.84 0.40 -3.02
N ASP A 264 12.37 -0.47 -2.16
CA ASP A 264 13.32 -0.10 -1.12
C ASP A 264 14.49 0.69 -1.70
N ALA A 265 14.79 1.84 -1.12
CA ALA A 265 15.96 2.62 -1.47
C ALA A 265 16.53 3.29 -0.23
N GLN A 266 16.62 2.53 0.87
CA GLN A 266 16.90 3.09 2.18
C GLN A 266 18.28 3.77 2.24
N TYR A 267 19.29 3.24 1.55
CA TYR A 267 20.67 3.68 1.72
C TYR A 267 21.25 4.42 0.50
N THR A 268 22.11 5.40 0.76
CA THR A 268 23.04 5.91 -0.26
C THR A 268 24.19 4.92 -0.47
N GLN A 269 24.89 5.00 -1.61
CA GLN A 269 26.06 4.16 -1.84
C GLN A 269 27.16 4.37 -0.78
N GLU A 270 27.32 5.61 -0.30
CA GLU A 270 28.26 5.95 0.77
C GLU A 270 27.90 5.27 2.10
N GLN A 271 26.61 5.21 2.45
CA GLN A 271 26.14 4.49 3.63
C GLN A 271 26.31 2.99 3.49
N TYR A 272 25.97 2.46 2.31
CA TYR A 272 26.00 1.03 2.02
C TYR A 272 27.41 0.45 2.13
N SER A 273 28.40 1.13 1.54
CA SER A 273 29.80 0.71 1.51
C SER A 273 30.70 1.42 2.53
N ASN A 274 30.12 2.02 3.58
CA ASN A 274 30.89 2.74 4.58
C ASN A 274 31.92 1.80 5.25
N PRO A 275 33.23 2.15 5.30
CA PRO A 275 34.25 1.25 5.82
C PRO A 275 34.21 1.04 7.33
N HIS A 276 33.52 1.90 8.09
CA HIS A 276 33.41 1.81 9.55
C HIS A 276 32.08 1.18 9.98
N PHE A 277 30.99 1.54 9.31
CA PHE A 277 29.64 1.09 9.63
C PHE A 277 28.85 0.78 8.34
N PRO A 278 29.24 -0.28 7.59
CA PRO A 278 28.55 -0.63 6.35
C PRO A 278 27.13 -1.12 6.67
N THR A 279 26.18 -0.80 5.79
CA THR A 279 24.80 -1.31 5.86
C THR A 279 24.54 -2.44 4.85
N GLN A 280 25.54 -2.84 4.07
CA GLN A 280 25.49 -4.05 3.27
C GLN A 280 25.15 -5.29 4.12
N GLY A 281 24.21 -6.10 3.63
CA GLY A 281 23.69 -7.29 4.32
C GLY A 281 22.56 -7.00 5.31
N PHE A 282 22.14 -5.74 5.48
CA PHE A 282 21.01 -5.39 6.36
C PHE A 282 19.66 -5.70 5.70
N GLY A 283 19.62 -6.09 4.43
CA GLY A 283 18.38 -6.38 3.73
C GLY A 283 17.72 -5.17 3.09
N HIS A 284 18.46 -4.10 2.83
CA HIS A 284 17.94 -2.91 2.17
C HIS A 284 18.82 -2.51 0.99
N SER A 285 18.21 -1.86 0.01
CA SER A 285 18.81 -1.50 -1.26
C SER A 285 19.38 -0.08 -1.25
N THR A 286 20.31 0.15 -2.16
CA THR A 286 20.71 1.50 -2.53
C THR A 286 19.76 2.09 -3.58
N ILE A 287 19.81 3.42 -3.73
CA ILE A 287 19.09 4.13 -4.81
C ILE A 287 19.50 3.60 -6.19
N ASP A 288 20.78 3.32 -6.40
CA ASP A 288 21.33 2.75 -7.63
C ASP A 288 20.73 1.37 -7.94
N MET A 289 20.63 0.50 -6.93
CA MET A 289 20.01 -0.82 -7.07
C MET A 289 18.53 -0.71 -7.48
N ALA A 290 17.77 0.17 -6.82
CA ALA A 290 16.37 0.42 -7.17
C ALA A 290 16.21 0.95 -8.61
N CYS A 291 17.08 1.88 -9.02
CA CYS A 291 17.10 2.41 -10.38
C CYS A 291 17.48 1.36 -11.43
N GLU A 292 18.45 0.49 -11.13
CA GLU A 292 18.86 -0.61 -12.01
C GLU A 292 17.70 -1.59 -12.26
N VAL A 293 16.96 -1.98 -11.21
CA VAL A 293 15.77 -2.84 -11.33
C VAL A 293 14.71 -2.14 -12.18
N ALA A 294 14.41 -0.87 -11.91
CA ALA A 294 13.42 -0.09 -12.66
C ALA A 294 13.75 -0.02 -14.16
N GLN A 295 15.01 0.26 -14.51
CA GLN A 295 15.49 0.31 -15.89
C GLN A 295 15.37 -1.04 -16.59
N LYS A 296 15.89 -2.12 -15.98
CA LYS A 296 15.90 -3.46 -16.58
C LYS A 296 14.49 -4.05 -16.70
N ALA A 297 13.62 -3.80 -15.73
CA ALA A 297 12.22 -4.20 -15.76
C ALA A 297 11.37 -3.33 -16.70
N LYS A 298 11.88 -2.18 -17.16
CA LYS A 298 11.18 -1.21 -18.02
C LYS A 298 9.87 -0.74 -17.38
N VAL A 299 9.94 -0.34 -16.11
CA VAL A 299 8.77 0.17 -15.38
C VAL A 299 8.41 1.59 -15.82
N GLY A 300 7.15 2.00 -15.63
CA GLY A 300 6.69 3.34 -15.96
C GLY A 300 7.21 4.41 -14.99
N LYS A 301 7.07 4.15 -13.68
CA LYS A 301 7.52 5.02 -12.59
C LYS A 301 8.23 4.20 -11.51
N LEU A 302 9.31 4.75 -10.97
CA LEU A 302 9.98 4.24 -9.78
C LEU A 302 9.64 5.14 -8.61
N ILE A 303 9.13 4.56 -7.54
CA ILE A 303 8.88 5.24 -6.27
C ILE A 303 9.89 4.70 -5.25
N LEU A 304 10.84 5.54 -4.86
CA LEU A 304 11.80 5.23 -3.80
C LEU A 304 11.06 5.21 -2.47
N PHE A 305 11.20 4.14 -1.71
CA PHE A 305 10.44 3.88 -0.50
C PHE A 305 11.35 3.36 0.61
N HIS A 306 10.80 3.25 1.82
CA HIS A 306 11.51 2.78 3.01
C HIS A 306 12.68 3.70 3.41
N HIS A 307 12.45 5.01 3.38
CA HIS A 307 13.51 6.00 3.56
C HIS A 307 14.19 5.86 4.91
N ASN A 308 15.52 6.00 4.95
CA ASN A 308 16.29 5.96 6.18
C ASN A 308 15.75 7.01 7.17
N PRO A 309 15.48 6.64 8.44
CA PRO A 309 15.05 7.57 9.49
C PRO A 309 15.95 8.79 9.69
N ARG A 310 17.23 8.68 9.33
CA ARG A 310 18.21 9.76 9.51
C ARG A 310 18.23 10.77 8.36
N HIS A 311 17.58 10.48 7.23
CA HIS A 311 17.50 11.43 6.12
C HIS A 311 16.44 12.50 6.39
N THR A 312 16.89 13.74 6.42
CA THR A 312 16.04 14.94 6.46
C THR A 312 15.32 15.16 5.13
N ASP A 313 14.38 16.10 5.10
CA ASP A 313 13.69 16.50 3.88
C ASP A 313 14.66 17.01 2.79
N GLU A 314 15.74 17.71 3.19
CA GLU A 314 16.80 18.17 2.28
C GLU A 314 17.61 17.00 1.71
N ASP A 315 17.95 16.00 2.54
CA ASP A 315 18.61 14.78 2.06
C ASP A 315 17.72 14.05 1.06
N MET A 316 16.41 13.97 1.33
CA MET A 316 15.45 13.31 0.44
C MET A 316 15.28 14.05 -0.88
N ASP A 317 15.35 15.38 -0.89
CA ASP A 317 15.37 16.17 -2.13
C ASP A 317 16.59 15.80 -2.99
N HIS A 318 17.79 15.78 -2.40
CA HIS A 318 19.00 15.37 -3.11
C HIS A 318 18.95 13.92 -3.60
N ILE A 319 18.36 13.01 -2.82
CA ILE A 319 18.16 11.61 -3.21
C ILE A 319 17.23 11.50 -4.43
N GLU A 320 16.11 12.22 -4.43
CA GLU A 320 15.17 12.22 -5.56
C GLU A 320 15.81 12.82 -6.81
N GLU A 321 16.56 13.92 -6.68
CA GLU A 321 17.32 14.52 -7.77
C GLU A 321 18.35 13.56 -8.34
N TYR A 322 19.15 12.91 -7.49
CA TYR A 322 20.14 11.92 -7.89
C TYR A 322 19.49 10.74 -8.62
N ALA A 323 18.44 10.16 -8.05
CA ALA A 323 17.71 9.06 -8.68
C ALA A 323 17.16 9.42 -10.06
N ARG A 324 16.71 10.66 -10.27
CA ARG A 324 16.24 11.13 -11.59
C ARG A 324 17.34 11.24 -12.63
N THR A 325 18.61 11.38 -12.23
CA THR A 325 19.74 11.29 -13.15
C THR A 325 19.94 9.87 -13.69
N LEU A 326 19.64 8.86 -12.87
CA LEU A 326 19.73 7.45 -13.24
C LEU A 326 18.45 6.98 -13.96
N PHE A 327 17.28 7.35 -13.45
CA PHE A 327 15.98 6.98 -13.98
C PHE A 327 15.03 8.18 -13.94
N LYS A 328 14.81 8.83 -15.10
CA LYS A 328 14.06 10.09 -15.22
C LYS A 328 12.70 10.11 -14.53
N HIS A 329 12.02 8.97 -14.43
CA HIS A 329 10.70 8.83 -13.80
C HIS A 329 10.78 8.27 -12.36
N ALA A 330 11.87 8.58 -11.65
CA ALA A 330 12.03 8.32 -10.22
C ALA A 330 11.44 9.45 -9.36
N PHE A 331 10.80 9.07 -8.26
CA PHE A 331 10.22 9.97 -7.26
C PHE A 331 10.46 9.39 -5.87
N ALA A 332 10.82 10.21 -4.88
CA ALA A 332 10.81 9.75 -3.50
C ALA A 332 9.37 9.76 -2.97
N ALA A 333 8.95 8.65 -2.34
CA ALA A 333 7.64 8.54 -1.73
C ALA A 333 7.48 9.60 -0.63
N ARG A 334 6.29 10.21 -0.55
CA ARG A 334 5.94 11.14 0.53
C ARG A 334 4.56 10.85 1.05
N GLU A 335 4.35 11.07 2.35
CA GLU A 335 3.02 10.93 2.94
C GLU A 335 2.00 11.82 2.22
N GLY A 336 0.81 11.25 1.94
CA GLY A 336 -0.23 11.91 1.17
C GLY A 336 0.03 11.96 -0.35
N MET A 337 1.16 11.43 -0.85
CA MET A 337 1.35 11.23 -2.28
C MET A 337 0.29 10.27 -2.82
N GLU A 338 -0.23 10.61 -3.99
CA GLU A 338 -1.22 9.81 -4.69
C GLU A 338 -0.78 9.52 -6.13
N ILE A 339 -1.05 8.31 -6.59
CA ILE A 339 -0.84 7.90 -7.98
C ILE A 339 -2.13 7.27 -8.48
N HIS A 340 -2.62 7.78 -9.60
CA HIS A 340 -3.83 7.32 -10.27
C HIS A 340 -3.45 6.64 -11.59
N LEU A 341 -3.88 5.40 -11.78
CA LEU A 341 -3.62 4.62 -12.99
C LEU A 341 -4.95 4.29 -13.66
N SER A 342 -5.21 4.92 -14.80
CA SER A 342 -6.37 4.63 -15.67
C SER A 342 -5.92 3.79 -16.88
N PRO A 343 -6.73 2.83 -17.37
CA PRO A 343 -6.39 1.85 -18.41
C PRO A 343 -5.64 2.39 -19.63
#